data_AF-A0A8I0ETA2-F1
#
_entry.id   AF-A0A8I0ETA2-F1
#
_cell.length_a   1.000
_cell.length_b   1.000
_cell.length_c   1.000
_cell.angle_alpha   90.00
_cell.angle_beta   90.00
_cell.angle_gamma   90.00
#
_symmetry.space_group_name_H-M   'P 1'
#
loop_
_entity.id
_entity.type
_entity.pdbx_description
1 polymer ?
#
loop_
_entity_poly.entity_id
_entity_poly.type
_entity_poly.pdbx_seq_one_letter_code
_entity_poly.pdbx_strand_id
1 'polypeptide(L)'
;MSEVSVRDDGSIEVVDADEVLIYTPYAVTAPDGTTVEHESRGGTMASVWATSVGETFVEVSHLGHGPAGGELVMVVTRPGHSPDVALGALVTDEVPDTVPDSWPAAVDLAIGLIVDDTLDSGSKDDIEAFHQRLLGVWFGHG
;
A
#
# COMPACT_ATOMS: atom_id res chain seq x y z
N MET A 1 2.10 23.85 -2.82
CA MET A 1 1.71 22.95 -3.92
C MET A 1 2.18 21.60 -3.47
N SER A 2 1.24 20.67 -3.38
CA SER A 2 1.53 19.37 -2.80
C SER A 2 1.90 18.38 -3.90
N GLU A 3 2.99 17.66 -3.70
CA GLU A 3 3.57 16.73 -4.66
C GLU A 3 3.74 15.35 -4.02
N VAL A 4 3.45 14.30 -4.78
CA VAL A 4 3.70 12.91 -4.42
C VAL A 4 4.67 12.37 -5.46
N SER A 5 5.80 11.80 -5.04
CA SER A 5 6.83 11.29 -5.95
C SER A 5 7.55 10.08 -5.38
N VAL A 6 8.12 9.26 -6.26
CA VAL A 6 8.97 8.11 -5.88
C VAL A 6 10.43 8.53 -5.96
N ARG A 7 11.21 8.26 -4.92
CA ARG A 7 12.64 8.55 -4.82
C ARG A 7 13.49 7.45 -5.46
N ASP A 8 14.78 7.74 -5.66
CA ASP A 8 15.75 6.81 -6.25
C ASP A 8 15.89 5.49 -5.46
N ASP A 9 15.58 5.50 -4.17
CA ASP A 9 15.61 4.33 -3.28
C ASP A 9 14.27 3.57 -3.19
N GLY A 10 13.27 3.99 -3.97
CA GLY A 10 11.92 3.42 -3.99
C GLY A 10 10.98 3.98 -2.92
N SER A 11 11.46 4.79 -1.99
CA SER A 11 10.59 5.43 -1.00
C SER A 11 9.67 6.47 -1.64
N ILE A 12 8.47 6.62 -1.09
CA ILE A 12 7.48 7.59 -1.57
C ILE A 12 7.58 8.85 -0.71
N GLU A 13 7.72 9.98 -1.37
CA GLU A 13 7.82 11.28 -0.75
C GLU A 13 6.56 12.09 -1.02
N VAL A 14 5.93 12.57 0.07
CA VAL A 14 4.81 13.51 0.03
C VAL A 14 5.31 14.85 0.55
N VAL A 15 5.35 15.85 -0.33
CA VAL A 15 5.79 17.21 0.00
C VAL A 15 4.60 18.15 -0.01
N ASP A 16 4.46 18.97 1.01
CA ASP A 16 3.59 20.14 0.98
C ASP A 16 4.26 21.33 1.68
N ALA A 17 4.54 22.37 0.90
CA ALA A 17 5.38 23.51 1.32
C ALA A 17 6.76 23.06 1.83
N ASP A 18 7.05 23.27 3.12
CA ASP A 18 8.32 22.87 3.76
C ASP A 18 8.18 21.56 4.56
N GLU A 19 7.01 20.91 4.52
CA GLU A 19 6.73 19.66 5.24
C GLU A 19 6.89 18.46 4.31
N VAL A 20 7.54 17.41 4.82
CA VAL A 20 7.87 16.22 4.05
C VAL A 20 7.53 14.98 4.87
N LEU A 21 6.73 14.09 4.29
CA LEU A 21 6.49 12.74 4.81
C LEU A 21 7.12 11.72 3.89
N ILE A 22 7.85 10.77 4.48
CA ILE A 22 8.51 9.68 3.76
C ILE A 22 7.86 8.37 4.12
N TYR A 23 7.47 7.65 3.09
CA TYR A 23 6.84 6.35 3.16
C TYR A 23 7.78 5.29 2.58
N THR A 24 7.82 4.15 3.25
CA THR A 24 8.50 2.92 2.81
C THR A 24 7.57 1.74 3.10
N PRO A 25 7.82 0.53 2.57
CA PRO A 25 6.92 -0.60 2.80
C PRO A 25 6.86 -1.06 4.26
N TYR A 26 7.73 -0.55 5.13
CA TYR A 26 7.89 -0.99 6.52
C TYR A 26 7.92 0.15 7.53
N ALA A 27 7.86 1.39 7.08
CA ALA A 27 7.90 2.54 7.96
C ALA A 27 7.35 3.81 7.30
N VAL A 28 6.75 4.67 8.10
CA VAL A 28 6.36 6.04 7.72
C VAL A 28 7.06 7.03 8.64
N THR A 29 7.75 8.02 8.06
CA THR A 29 8.41 9.12 8.78
C THR A 29 7.65 10.41 8.54
N ALA A 30 7.08 10.98 9.59
CA ALA A 30 6.34 12.22 9.58
C ALA A 30 7.27 13.46 9.49
N PRO A 31 6.74 14.65 9.16
CA PRO A 31 7.53 15.88 9.05
C PRO A 31 8.30 16.28 10.32
N ASP A 32 7.80 15.89 11.50
CA ASP A 32 8.45 16.16 12.79
C ASP A 32 9.60 15.18 13.12
N GLY A 33 9.89 14.23 12.22
CA GLY A 33 10.89 13.18 12.40
C GLY A 33 10.39 11.95 13.15
N THR A 34 9.11 11.91 13.55
CA THR A 34 8.51 10.72 14.15
C THR A 34 8.42 9.61 13.11
N THR A 35 9.01 8.45 13.40
CA THR A 35 8.90 7.27 12.55
C THR A 35 7.99 6.23 13.19
N VAL A 36 7.01 5.76 12.42
CA VAL A 36 6.17 4.61 12.75
C VAL A 36 6.66 3.43 11.92
N GLU A 37 7.42 2.53 12.54
CA GLU A 37 7.83 1.27 11.94
C GLU A 37 6.71 0.23 12.06
N HIS A 38 6.56 -0.62 11.05
CA HIS A 38 5.63 -1.75 11.06
C HIS A 38 6.26 -2.99 10.43
N GLU A 39 6.33 -4.05 11.23
CA GLU A 39 6.57 -5.39 10.70
C GLU A 39 5.26 -5.92 10.13
N SER A 40 5.01 -5.68 8.86
CA SER A 40 3.86 -6.30 8.21
C SER A 40 4.00 -7.82 8.25
N ARG A 41 3.28 -8.48 9.18
CA ARG A 41 3.32 -9.94 9.41
C ARG A 41 1.94 -10.57 9.67
N GLY A 42 0.89 -9.98 9.10
CA GLY A 42 -0.46 -10.58 8.98
C GLY A 42 -1.43 -10.37 10.15
N GLY A 43 -2.74 -10.44 9.85
CA GLY A 43 -3.86 -10.29 10.81
C GLY A 43 -5.15 -9.76 10.17
N THR A 44 -6.23 -9.58 10.92
CA THR A 44 -7.36 -8.68 10.57
C THR A 44 -6.87 -7.23 10.51
N MET A 45 -7.61 -6.27 9.93
CA MET A 45 -7.21 -4.83 9.88
C MET A 45 -6.57 -4.40 11.20
N ALA A 46 -5.25 -4.22 11.18
CA ALA A 46 -4.47 -4.23 12.41
C ALA A 46 -4.45 -2.84 13.05
N SER A 47 -4.34 -1.81 12.21
CA SER A 47 -4.44 -0.40 12.61
C SER A 47 -4.62 0.52 11.40
N VAL A 48 -5.16 1.71 11.67
CA VAL A 48 -5.18 2.84 10.74
C VAL A 48 -4.53 4.01 11.46
N TRP A 49 -3.67 4.72 10.75
CA TRP A 49 -3.06 5.96 11.20
C TRP A 49 -3.26 7.03 10.12
N ALA A 50 -3.43 8.28 10.53
CA ALA A 50 -3.55 9.38 9.58
C ALA A 50 -2.87 10.63 10.12
N THR A 51 -2.38 11.46 9.21
CA THR A 51 -1.77 12.75 9.51
C THR A 51 -2.07 13.75 8.39
N SER A 52 -1.66 14.99 8.61
CA SER A 52 -1.54 15.99 7.56
C SER A 52 -0.07 16.34 7.32
N VAL A 53 0.24 16.67 6.07
CA VAL A 53 1.50 17.27 5.61
C VAL A 53 1.08 18.54 4.89
N GLY A 54 1.24 19.70 5.52
CA GLY A 54 0.63 20.95 5.07
C GLY A 54 -0.89 20.83 4.95
N GLU A 55 -1.42 21.05 3.73
CA GLU A 55 -2.84 20.90 3.41
C GLU A 55 -3.19 19.49 2.90
N THR A 56 -2.20 18.63 2.74
CA THR A 56 -2.36 17.27 2.25
C THR A 56 -2.72 16.33 3.38
N PHE A 57 -3.77 15.54 3.19
CA PHE A 57 -4.17 14.50 4.13
C PHE A 57 -3.56 13.16 3.71
N VAL A 58 -2.92 12.47 4.65
CA VAL A 58 -2.29 11.17 4.45
C VAL A 58 -2.92 10.17 5.41
N GLU A 59 -3.53 9.12 4.87
CA GLU A 59 -4.06 7.99 5.63
C GLU A 59 -3.26 6.74 5.30
N VAL A 60 -2.92 5.97 6.32
CA VAL A 60 -2.17 4.72 6.21
C VAL A 60 -2.97 3.61 6.88
N SER A 61 -3.36 2.62 6.08
CA SER A 61 -4.13 1.45 6.50
C SER A 61 -3.26 0.20 6.45
N HIS A 62 -3.21 -0.53 7.56
CA HIS A 62 -2.60 -1.85 7.61
C HIS A 62 -3.69 -2.88 7.28
N LEU A 63 -3.74 -3.28 6.02
CA LEU A 63 -4.63 -4.32 5.55
C LEU A 63 -4.10 -5.69 5.98
N GLY A 64 -5.05 -6.61 6.12
CA GLY A 64 -4.83 -7.90 6.74
C GLY A 64 -3.95 -8.87 5.96
N HIS A 65 -4.19 -10.18 6.11
CA HIS A 65 -3.36 -11.20 5.47
C HIS A 65 -3.21 -10.98 3.95
N GLY A 66 -2.04 -10.50 3.54
CA GLY A 66 -1.50 -10.60 2.19
C GLY A 66 -0.55 -11.80 2.08
N PRO A 67 -0.12 -12.15 0.86
CA PRO A 67 0.53 -13.41 0.57
C PRO A 67 1.99 -13.53 1.02
N ALA A 68 2.59 -12.41 1.45
CA ALA A 68 3.92 -12.35 2.08
C ALA A 68 3.94 -11.54 3.39
N GLY A 69 2.80 -11.46 4.10
CA GLY A 69 2.70 -10.80 5.41
C GLY A 69 2.27 -9.33 5.29
N GLY A 70 0.97 -9.10 5.51
CA GLY A 70 0.28 -7.82 5.67
C GLY A 70 0.48 -6.78 4.56
N GLU A 71 -0.58 -6.10 4.16
CA GLU A 71 -0.48 -5.08 3.12
C GLU A 71 -0.57 -3.71 3.79
N LEU A 72 0.22 -2.74 3.31
CA LEU A 72 0.10 -1.38 3.78
C LEU A 72 -0.40 -0.51 2.62
N VAL A 73 -1.47 0.23 2.84
CA VAL A 73 -2.02 1.19 1.88
C VAL A 73 -1.79 2.58 2.43
N MET A 74 -1.15 3.45 1.66
CA MET A 74 -1.11 4.89 1.93
C MET A 74 -1.96 5.63 0.91
N VAL A 75 -2.97 6.36 1.37
CA VAL A 75 -3.81 7.23 0.55
C VAL A 75 -3.42 8.68 0.84
N VAL A 76 -3.05 9.42 -0.21
CA VAL A 76 -2.68 10.82 -0.16
C VAL A 76 -3.75 11.64 -0.86
N THR A 77 -4.42 12.53 -0.13
CA THR A 77 -5.45 13.41 -0.67
C THR A 77 -4.98 14.85 -0.67
N ARG A 78 -4.79 15.40 -1.86
CA ARG A 78 -4.38 16.80 -2.08
C ARG A 78 -5.61 17.67 -2.36
N PRO A 79 -5.66 18.93 -1.91
CA PRO A 79 -6.79 19.83 -2.18
C PRO A 79 -7.08 19.95 -3.69
N GLY A 80 -8.31 19.63 -4.09
CA GLY A 80 -8.75 19.75 -5.49
C GLY A 80 -8.23 18.68 -6.45
N HIS A 81 -7.59 17.62 -5.96
CA HIS A 81 -7.09 16.51 -6.76
C HIS A 81 -7.76 15.19 -6.36
N SER A 82 -7.70 14.19 -7.25
CA SER A 82 -8.03 12.82 -6.88
C SER A 82 -6.99 12.27 -5.89
N PRO A 83 -7.35 11.32 -5.01
CA PRO A 83 -6.39 10.68 -4.14
C PRO A 83 -5.34 9.89 -4.91
N ASP A 84 -4.09 9.95 -4.46
CA ASP A 84 -2.98 9.09 -4.89
C ASP A 84 -2.84 7.94 -3.89
N VAL A 85 -2.56 6.71 -4.33
CA VAL A 85 -2.57 5.55 -3.42
C VAL A 85 -1.37 4.64 -3.60
N ALA A 86 -0.52 4.58 -2.58
CA ALA A 86 0.59 3.66 -2.53
C ALA A 86 0.27 2.35 -1.82
N LEU A 87 0.90 1.27 -2.29
CA LEU A 87 0.84 -0.05 -1.69
C LEU A 87 2.24 -0.53 -1.33
N GLY A 88 2.43 -0.96 -0.08
CA GLY A 88 3.66 -1.55 0.44
C GLY A 88 3.51 -3.04 0.73
N ALA A 89 4.58 -3.79 0.49
CA ALA A 89 4.75 -5.22 0.80
C ALA A 89 3.65 -6.14 0.22
N LEU A 90 3.47 -6.11 -1.11
CA LEU A 90 2.49 -6.94 -1.80
C LEU A 90 3.10 -7.70 -2.97
N VAL A 91 4.07 -8.61 -2.75
CA VAL A 91 4.48 -9.54 -3.83
C VAL A 91 4.93 -10.88 -3.27
N THR A 92 4.31 -11.95 -3.79
CA THR A 92 4.95 -13.26 -3.90
C THR A 92 4.78 -13.76 -5.33
N ASP A 93 5.88 -14.24 -5.91
CA ASP A 93 5.85 -14.91 -7.21
C ASP A 93 5.27 -16.33 -7.11
N GLU A 94 5.22 -16.89 -5.91
CA GLU A 94 4.74 -18.23 -5.64
C GLU A 94 3.25 -18.25 -5.37
N VAL A 95 2.54 -19.11 -6.09
CA VAL A 95 1.11 -19.36 -5.86
C VAL A 95 0.96 -20.23 -4.61
N PRO A 96 0.18 -19.82 -3.61
CA PRO A 96 -0.03 -20.63 -2.42
C PRO A 96 -0.88 -21.88 -2.74
N ASP A 97 -0.62 -23.00 -2.06
CA ASP A 97 -1.43 -24.21 -2.19
C ASP A 97 -2.87 -24.05 -1.65
N THR A 98 -3.06 -23.13 -0.71
CA THR A 98 -4.37 -22.79 -0.13
C THR A 98 -4.45 -21.29 0.11
N VAL A 99 -5.63 -20.72 -0.13
CA VAL A 99 -5.89 -19.29 0.05
C VAL A 99 -6.86 -19.12 1.24
N PRO A 100 -6.65 -18.18 2.17
CA PRO A 100 -7.64 -17.75 3.16
C PRO A 100 -8.72 -16.80 2.58
N ASP A 101 -9.95 -16.84 3.10
CA ASP A 101 -11.10 -16.06 2.59
C ASP A 101 -10.81 -14.55 2.47
N SER A 102 -9.90 -14.03 3.28
CA SER A 102 -9.58 -12.61 3.32
C SER A 102 -8.62 -12.14 2.22
N TRP A 103 -7.87 -13.02 1.56
CA TRP A 103 -6.84 -12.61 0.58
C TRP A 103 -7.46 -12.00 -0.69
N PRO A 104 -8.46 -12.62 -1.35
CA PRO A 104 -9.05 -12.00 -2.55
C PRO A 104 -9.64 -10.63 -2.26
N ALA A 105 -10.26 -10.43 -1.09
CA ALA A 105 -10.83 -9.14 -0.71
C ALA A 105 -9.77 -8.05 -0.47
N ALA A 106 -8.62 -8.42 0.10
CA ALA A 106 -7.51 -7.50 0.31
C ALA A 106 -6.89 -7.06 -1.05
N VAL A 107 -6.71 -8.01 -1.96
CA VAL A 107 -6.21 -7.75 -3.32
C VAL A 107 -7.22 -6.97 -4.18
N ASP A 108 -8.53 -7.26 -4.08
CA ASP A 108 -9.57 -6.47 -4.76
C ASP A 108 -9.57 -5.01 -4.28
N LEU A 109 -9.43 -4.79 -2.97
CA LEU A 109 -9.30 -3.46 -2.39
C LEU A 109 -8.05 -2.76 -2.90
N ALA A 110 -6.91 -3.45 -2.94
CA ALA A 110 -5.67 -2.94 -3.51
C ALA A 110 -5.88 -2.50 -4.97
N ILE A 111 -6.37 -3.38 -5.85
CA ILE A 111 -6.61 -3.08 -7.27
C ILE A 111 -7.52 -1.86 -7.47
N GLY A 112 -8.58 -1.75 -6.66
CA GLY A 112 -9.54 -0.64 -6.75
C GLY A 112 -8.97 0.73 -6.39
N LEU A 113 -7.81 0.78 -5.74
CA LEU A 113 -7.20 2.00 -5.23
C LEU A 113 -5.93 2.42 -5.98
N ILE A 114 -5.27 1.54 -6.74
CA ILE A 114 -3.96 1.81 -7.39
C ILE A 114 -4.02 2.90 -8.48
N VAL A 115 -2.99 3.76 -8.48
CA VAL A 115 -2.56 4.59 -9.61
C VAL A 115 -1.14 4.19 -10.04
N ASP A 116 -0.78 4.41 -11.32
CA ASP A 116 0.39 3.77 -11.96
C ASP A 116 1.76 4.09 -11.32
N ASP A 117 1.87 5.16 -10.53
CA ASP A 117 3.13 5.76 -10.08
C ASP A 117 3.39 5.63 -8.57
N THR A 118 2.59 4.86 -7.83
CA THR A 118 2.63 4.82 -6.36
C THR A 118 2.88 3.42 -5.78
N LEU A 119 3.15 2.43 -6.64
CA LEU A 119 3.51 1.08 -6.20
C LEU A 119 4.97 1.04 -5.73
N ASP A 120 5.18 0.51 -4.53
CA ASP A 120 6.48 0.30 -3.88
C ASP A 120 7.24 -0.91 -4.45
N SER A 121 6.49 -1.92 -4.89
CA SER A 121 7.03 -3.13 -5.52
C SER A 121 6.01 -3.76 -6.46
N GLY A 122 6.49 -4.28 -7.59
CA GLY A 122 5.65 -4.86 -8.63
C GLY A 122 4.91 -3.81 -9.47
N SER A 123 4.14 -4.27 -10.44
CA SER A 123 3.24 -3.45 -11.25
C SER A 123 1.78 -3.76 -10.95
N LYS A 124 0.87 -2.89 -11.39
CA LYS A 124 -0.56 -3.16 -11.33
C LYS A 124 -0.90 -4.48 -12.03
N ASP A 125 -0.29 -4.73 -13.18
CA ASP A 125 -0.44 -5.98 -13.93
C ASP A 125 0.03 -7.20 -13.10
N ASP A 126 1.11 -7.06 -12.32
CA ASP A 126 1.58 -8.14 -11.44
C ASP A 126 0.58 -8.44 -10.32
N ILE A 127 -0.04 -7.41 -9.74
CA ILE A 127 -1.08 -7.54 -8.71
C ILE A 127 -2.35 -8.18 -9.30
N GLU A 128 -2.78 -7.75 -10.48
CA GLU A 128 -3.91 -8.34 -11.20
C GLU A 128 -3.63 -9.80 -11.58
N ALA A 129 -2.43 -10.11 -12.09
CA ALA A 129 -2.03 -11.47 -12.43
C ALA A 129 -1.98 -12.35 -11.17
N PHE A 130 -1.43 -11.84 -10.07
CA PHE A 130 -1.46 -12.50 -8.77
C PHE A 130 -2.90 -12.76 -8.30
N HIS A 131 -3.79 -11.78 -8.42
CA HIS A 131 -5.21 -11.93 -8.09
C HIS A 131 -5.85 -13.08 -8.88
N GLN A 132 -5.64 -13.14 -10.20
CA GLN A 132 -6.18 -14.22 -11.03
C GLN A 132 -5.66 -15.59 -10.61
N ARG A 133 -4.38 -15.69 -10.23
CA ARG A 133 -3.81 -16.95 -9.70
C ARG A 133 -4.46 -17.36 -8.38
N LEU A 134 -4.69 -16.43 -7.46
CA LEU A 134 -5.40 -16.71 -6.20
C LEU A 134 -6.83 -17.21 -6.43
N LEU A 135 -7.59 -16.55 -7.31
CA LEU A 135 -8.94 -16.98 -7.66
C LEU A 135 -8.92 -18.39 -8.28
N GLY A 136 -7.91 -18.71 -9.08
CA GLY A 136 -7.69 -20.05 -9.62
C GLY A 136 -7.57 -21.12 -8.53
N VAL A 137 -6.74 -20.88 -7.52
CA VAL A 137 -6.62 -21.80 -6.36
C VAL A 137 -7.94 -21.87 -5.57
N TRP A 138 -8.58 -20.71 -5.31
CA TRP A 138 -9.82 -20.61 -4.54
C TRP A 138 -10.97 -21.42 -5.15
N PHE A 139 -11.14 -21.33 -6.47
CA PHE A 139 -12.22 -21.99 -7.19
C PHE A 139 -11.84 -23.35 -7.78
N GLY A 140 -10.62 -23.84 -7.53
CA GLY A 140 -10.15 -25.16 -8.00
C GLY A 140 -9.88 -25.23 -9.51
N HIS A 141 -9.46 -24.12 -10.11
CA HIS A 141 -9.12 -24.00 -11.53
C HIS A 141 -7.59 -23.93 -11.81
N GLY A 142 -6.75 -24.31 -10.84
CA GLY A 142 -5.29 -24.39 -10.96
C GLY A 142 -4.77 -25.79 -11.29
#